data_AF-A0A535DR60-F1
#
_entry.id   AF-A0A535DR60-F1
#
_cell.length_a   1.000
_cell.length_b   1.000
_cell.length_c   1.000
_cell.angle_alpha   90.00
_cell.angle_beta   90.00
_cell.angle_gamma   90.00
#
_symmetry.space_group_name_H-M   'P 1'
#
loop_
_entity.id
_entity.type
_entity.pdbx_description
1 polymer ?
#
loop_
_entity_poly.entity_id
_entity_poly.type
_entity_poly.pdbx_seq_one_letter_code
_entity_poly.pdbx_strand_id
1 'polypeptide(L)'
;MSTRTDRLRLAGRLAAAVAWRTVWAVEDKVRSFLWGGRLGFEMRPTSTQWLSVVESRRVGLAAPSSRLPRTSCLGVIARDPGGGRLVLAETGRFYGLEVRQAAIDGAAALLERAVHEGWSVVGLAMEGVESLPERALELVHEYLDDGGTVIITGLTASGGVLHALSEELGIALPEGRSLDRPSTEVVFSARHAAFTQEFAGFGVEDSSCRWSLSRAIGSETLAWIRSGGNLYPAVAGIACGHGRVVLSAGSSTISRLSQAMAPLQPLTVLPVMMAVRQVYGETAWRPPMSLANFLIDDPALRGGRLGLDYKRILEQAREHGFHVTVATIPRELGVASPDVVALMRANSRWLSACYHGSDHSGYEFYLPEAHGKRYRARPLAAQQLALHRAVDRGEGFAHQSGFALDRVMVFPHGVGSPQIFATLQSLGFLSACNFDDRYPLGAPPPEDYDLGMRAADLGWAGFPLIWRRGLQDPMFVLDLFLGRPAITFGHKGLAPDLAPFAQRADDLHRVSNGSVQWASLEDVSRHCYLQRYDPIRGWEVSMLSNEICIHNPDSRSRTYRVERPNRPEGYLLTAGSVVENSAGLEVTVAPGASQTVRLAGSHSSLLSPARVCSLDGVAAQRSSA
;
A
#
# COMPACT_ATOMS: atom_id res chain seq x y z
N MET A 1 5.89 44.57 -15.88
CA MET A 1 4.78 44.73 -16.84
C MET A 1 5.08 43.87 -18.07
N SER A 2 4.24 42.89 -18.39
CA SER A 2 4.44 42.01 -19.56
C SER A 2 4.21 42.77 -20.88
N THR A 3 5.11 42.60 -21.85
CA THR A 3 5.03 43.32 -23.13
C THR A 3 3.85 42.82 -23.97
N ARG A 4 3.34 43.66 -24.90
CA ARG A 4 2.27 43.26 -25.84
C ARG A 4 2.63 41.99 -26.62
N THR A 5 3.90 41.84 -26.96
CA THR A 5 4.46 40.68 -27.67
C THR A 5 4.39 39.40 -26.83
N ASP A 6 4.70 39.46 -25.53
CA ASP A 6 4.64 38.30 -24.63
C ASP A 6 3.20 37.82 -24.44
N ARG A 7 2.25 38.76 -24.33
CA ARG A 7 0.81 38.45 -24.24
C ARG A 7 0.30 37.74 -25.50
N LEU A 8 0.72 38.18 -26.68
CA LEU A 8 0.36 37.54 -27.96
C LEU A 8 0.97 36.14 -28.08
N ARG A 9 2.23 35.95 -27.68
CA ARG A 9 2.89 34.63 -27.65
C ARG A 9 2.18 33.66 -26.70
N LEU A 10 1.82 34.11 -25.50
CA LEU A 10 1.08 33.29 -24.54
C LEU A 10 -0.31 32.92 -25.05
N ALA A 11 -1.03 33.86 -25.66
CA ALA A 11 -2.33 33.60 -26.27
C ALA A 11 -2.23 32.57 -27.40
N GLY A 12 -1.21 32.68 -28.25
CA GLY A 12 -0.93 31.71 -29.32
C GLY A 12 -0.63 30.31 -28.78
N ARG A 13 0.22 30.21 -27.74
CA ARG A 13 0.51 28.91 -27.07
C ARG A 13 -0.74 28.31 -26.43
N LEU A 14 -1.56 29.13 -25.77
CA LEU A 14 -2.82 28.69 -25.18
C LEU A 14 -3.79 28.17 -26.25
N ALA A 15 -3.97 28.91 -27.34
CA ALA A 15 -4.81 28.48 -28.45
C ALA A 15 -4.31 27.15 -29.05
N ALA A 16 -3.00 26.98 -29.21
CA ALA A 16 -2.40 25.73 -29.69
C ALA A 16 -2.61 24.56 -28.73
N ALA A 17 -2.48 24.77 -27.41
CA ALA A 17 -2.73 23.74 -26.39
C ALA A 17 -4.21 23.33 -26.36
N VAL A 18 -5.12 24.30 -26.45
CA VAL A 18 -6.56 24.06 -26.55
C VAL A 18 -6.89 23.25 -27.81
N ALA A 19 -6.40 23.69 -28.97
CA ALA A 19 -6.65 23.03 -30.24
C ALA A 19 -6.14 21.58 -30.21
N TRP A 20 -4.96 21.36 -29.62
CA TRP A 20 -4.40 20.03 -29.40
C TRP A 20 -5.33 19.11 -28.60
N ARG A 21 -5.80 19.56 -27.44
CA ARG A 21 -6.76 18.77 -26.63
C ARG A 21 -8.06 18.50 -27.39
N THR A 22 -8.57 19.46 -28.15
CA THR A 22 -9.78 19.28 -28.96
C THR A 22 -9.58 18.23 -30.05
N VAL A 23 -8.46 18.28 -30.78
CA VAL A 23 -8.12 17.28 -31.81
C VAL A 23 -8.10 15.88 -31.20
N TRP A 24 -7.44 15.70 -30.05
CA TRP A 24 -7.38 14.39 -29.41
C TRP A 24 -8.70 13.93 -28.83
N ALA A 25 -9.50 14.81 -28.22
CA ALA A 25 -10.82 14.45 -27.73
C ALA A 25 -11.75 13.99 -28.86
N VAL A 26 -11.66 14.61 -30.05
CA VAL A 26 -12.39 14.17 -31.24
C VAL A 26 -11.89 12.82 -31.72
N GLU A 27 -10.57 12.65 -31.84
CA GLU A 27 -10.01 11.37 -32.23
C GLU A 27 -10.39 10.24 -31.27
N ASP A 28 -10.30 10.48 -29.97
CA ASP A 28 -10.61 9.50 -28.95
C ASP A 28 -12.06 9.02 -29.06
N LYS A 29 -13.01 9.95 -29.28
CA LYS A 29 -14.41 9.62 -29.55
C LYS A 29 -14.58 8.77 -30.81
N VAL A 30 -13.91 9.14 -31.91
CA VAL A 30 -13.96 8.37 -33.17
C VAL A 30 -13.41 6.96 -32.96
N ARG A 31 -12.27 6.82 -32.27
CA ARG A 31 -11.66 5.52 -32.02
C ARG A 31 -12.47 4.68 -31.03
N SER A 32 -13.09 5.30 -30.04
CA SER A 32 -14.01 4.63 -29.12
C SER A 32 -15.21 4.06 -29.85
N PHE A 33 -15.77 4.81 -30.80
CA PHE A 33 -16.87 4.37 -31.62
C PHE A 33 -16.50 3.20 -32.53
N LEU A 34 -15.35 3.27 -33.20
CA LEU A 34 -14.94 2.25 -34.18
C LEU A 34 -14.30 0.99 -33.55
N TRP A 35 -13.60 1.13 -32.43
CA TRP A 35 -12.76 0.08 -31.85
C TRP A 35 -12.87 -0.06 -30.32
N GLY A 36 -13.94 0.44 -29.70
CA GLY A 36 -14.12 0.46 -28.24
C GLY A 36 -13.81 -0.86 -27.52
N GLY A 37 -14.28 -1.99 -28.05
CA GLY A 37 -14.04 -3.31 -27.46
C GLY A 37 -12.71 -3.97 -27.83
N ARG A 38 -11.83 -3.31 -28.60
CA ARG A 38 -10.57 -3.89 -29.11
C ARG A 38 -9.38 -3.24 -28.43
N LEU A 39 -9.22 -3.43 -27.12
CA LEU A 39 -8.19 -2.76 -26.33
C LEU A 39 -6.77 -3.20 -26.65
N GLY A 40 -6.56 -4.34 -27.31
CA GLY A 40 -5.23 -4.85 -27.68
C GLY A 40 -4.42 -5.42 -26.51
N PHE A 41 -4.97 -5.38 -25.30
CA PHE A 41 -4.50 -6.08 -24.12
C PHE A 41 -5.74 -6.57 -23.34
N GLU A 42 -5.52 -7.52 -22.43
CA GLU A 42 -6.55 -8.00 -21.53
C GLU A 42 -6.64 -7.07 -20.32
N MET A 43 -7.78 -6.41 -20.12
CA MET A 43 -8.06 -5.69 -18.88
C MET A 43 -8.26 -6.70 -17.76
N ARG A 44 -7.49 -6.57 -16.69
CA ARG A 44 -7.66 -7.42 -15.52
C ARG A 44 -8.82 -6.93 -14.66
N PRO A 45 -9.61 -7.85 -14.07
CA PRO A 45 -10.64 -7.46 -13.15
C PRO A 45 -10.06 -6.65 -11.98
N THR A 46 -10.52 -5.43 -11.80
CA THR A 46 -10.35 -4.69 -10.55
C THR A 46 -11.40 -5.18 -9.58
N SER A 47 -11.00 -5.52 -8.35
CA SER A 47 -11.95 -5.92 -7.33
C SER A 47 -12.88 -4.77 -6.97
N THR A 48 -14.19 -5.02 -7.04
CA THR A 48 -15.26 -4.04 -6.78
C THR A 48 -15.78 -4.15 -5.36
N GLN A 49 -14.95 -4.61 -4.41
CA GLN A 49 -15.40 -4.87 -3.05
C GLN A 49 -15.95 -3.61 -2.41
N TRP A 50 -17.18 -3.70 -1.93
CA TRP A 50 -17.81 -2.61 -1.21
C TRP A 50 -17.39 -2.63 0.25
N LEU A 51 -17.21 -1.43 0.78
CA LEU A 51 -16.94 -1.17 2.19
C LEU A 51 -18.11 -0.37 2.75
N SER A 52 -18.68 -0.82 3.86
CA SER A 52 -19.74 -0.12 4.58
C SER A 52 -19.22 0.36 5.94
N VAL A 53 -19.66 1.55 6.38
CA VAL A 53 -19.44 1.99 7.76
C VAL A 53 -20.59 1.43 8.59
N VAL A 54 -20.30 0.48 9.48
CA VAL A 54 -21.32 -0.19 10.31
C VAL A 54 -21.43 0.49 11.66
N GLU A 55 -20.31 0.86 12.26
CA GLU A 55 -20.25 1.61 13.50
C GLU A 55 -19.15 2.68 13.41
N SER A 56 -19.40 3.87 13.93
CA SER A 56 -18.36 4.89 14.03
C SER A 56 -17.24 4.37 14.94
N ARG A 57 -16.01 4.31 14.44
CA ARG A 57 -14.82 4.00 15.23
C ARG A 57 -14.81 4.86 16.50
N ARG A 58 -14.82 4.22 17.68
CA ARG A 58 -14.52 4.93 18.92
C ARG A 58 -13.03 5.22 18.95
N VAL A 59 -12.67 6.48 19.17
CA VAL A 59 -11.28 6.89 19.38
C VAL A 59 -10.82 6.28 20.70
N GLY A 60 -10.24 5.08 20.62
CA GLY A 60 -9.46 4.48 21.68
C GLY A 60 -8.04 4.38 21.18
N LEU A 61 -7.10 5.04 21.86
CA LEU A 61 -5.68 4.80 21.65
C LEU A 61 -5.43 3.33 22.00
N ALA A 62 -5.09 2.52 21.00
CA ALA A 62 -4.55 1.20 21.27
C ALA A 62 -3.19 1.43 21.93
N ALA A 63 -3.06 1.05 23.20
CA ALA A 63 -1.75 1.04 23.83
C ALA A 63 -0.84 0.09 23.03
N PRO A 64 0.34 0.53 22.58
CA PRO A 64 1.28 -0.39 21.94
C PRO A 64 1.58 -1.54 22.91
N SER A 65 1.73 -2.75 22.37
CA SER A 65 2.30 -3.86 23.14
C SER A 65 3.63 -3.38 23.70
N SER A 66 3.73 -3.27 25.03
CA SER A 66 4.90 -2.70 25.70
C SER A 66 6.13 -3.61 25.66
N ARG A 67 5.96 -4.86 25.24
CA ARG A 67 7.05 -5.83 25.07
C ARG A 67 7.29 -6.06 23.59
N LEU A 68 8.47 -5.67 23.13
CA LEU A 68 8.98 -6.09 21.82
C LEU A 68 9.16 -7.61 21.82
N PRO A 69 8.80 -8.30 20.73
CA PRO A 69 9.11 -9.72 20.56
C PRO A 69 10.58 -10.02 20.81
N ARG A 70 10.88 -11.18 21.41
CA ARG A 70 12.25 -11.65 21.62
C ARG A 70 12.87 -12.20 20.34
N THR A 71 12.04 -12.64 19.39
CA THR A 71 12.45 -13.19 18.11
C THR A 71 11.56 -12.65 16.99
N SER A 72 12.03 -12.80 15.76
CA SER A 72 11.23 -12.61 14.55
C SER A 72 10.69 -13.94 14.00
N CYS A 73 10.48 -14.94 14.86
CA CYS A 73 10.10 -16.30 14.47
C CYS A 73 8.63 -16.58 14.76
N LEU A 74 7.93 -17.17 13.79
CA LEU A 74 6.54 -17.58 13.88
C LEU A 74 6.40 -19.09 13.61
N GLY A 75 5.64 -19.79 14.45
CA GLY A 75 5.35 -21.21 14.31
C GLY A 75 3.99 -21.50 13.64
N VAL A 76 3.89 -22.55 12.82
CA VAL A 76 2.62 -23.04 12.27
C VAL A 76 2.56 -24.55 12.32
N ILE A 77 1.50 -25.10 12.91
CA ILE A 77 1.21 -26.53 12.97
C ILE A 77 -0.03 -26.81 12.11
N ALA A 78 0.05 -27.83 11.26
CA ALA A 78 -1.05 -28.27 10.41
C ALA A 78 -0.95 -29.77 10.12
N ARG A 79 -2.05 -30.42 9.73
CA ARG A 79 -2.02 -31.83 9.27
C ARG A 79 -1.05 -32.07 8.12
N ASP A 80 -1.12 -31.21 7.10
CA ASP A 80 -0.25 -31.28 5.93
C ASP A 80 0.40 -29.90 5.67
N PRO A 81 1.54 -29.59 6.32
CA PRO A 81 2.22 -28.32 6.13
C PRO A 81 2.85 -28.17 4.73
N GLY A 82 2.88 -29.24 3.90
CA GLY A 82 3.45 -29.24 2.56
C GLY A 82 2.41 -29.24 1.43
N GLY A 83 1.19 -29.74 1.66
CA GLY A 83 0.14 -29.92 0.66
C GLY A 83 -0.66 -28.68 0.28
N GLY A 84 -0.47 -27.56 0.99
CA GLY A 84 -1.12 -26.29 0.69
C GLY A 84 -0.37 -25.10 1.29
N ARG A 85 -0.71 -23.88 0.88
CA ARG A 85 -0.14 -22.67 1.49
C ARG A 85 -0.99 -22.23 2.67
N LEU A 86 -0.46 -22.39 3.88
CA LEU A 86 -1.11 -21.95 5.11
C LEU A 86 -1.14 -20.42 5.18
N VAL A 87 -2.32 -19.84 5.44
CA VAL A 87 -2.51 -18.37 5.43
C VAL A 87 -1.61 -17.67 6.45
N LEU A 88 -1.41 -18.27 7.62
CA LEU A 88 -0.52 -17.72 8.65
C LEU A 88 0.94 -17.77 8.24
N ALA A 89 1.38 -18.83 7.55
CA ALA A 89 2.75 -18.94 7.06
C ALA A 89 3.04 -17.88 5.98
N GLU A 90 2.13 -17.69 5.02
CA GLU A 90 2.29 -16.66 3.99
C GLU A 90 2.23 -15.25 4.60
N THR A 91 1.38 -15.04 5.62
CA THR A 91 1.29 -13.78 6.36
C THR A 91 2.59 -13.49 7.13
N GLY A 92 3.17 -14.48 7.80
CA GLY A 92 4.45 -14.33 8.49
C GLY A 92 5.58 -13.92 7.53
N ARG A 93 5.66 -14.57 6.36
CA ARG A 93 6.63 -14.21 5.30
C ARG A 93 6.40 -12.78 4.80
N PHE A 94 5.15 -12.39 4.57
CA PHE A 94 4.81 -11.01 4.18
C PHE A 94 5.29 -9.99 5.21
N TYR A 95 5.19 -10.28 6.50
CA TYR A 95 5.70 -9.41 7.55
C TYR A 95 7.20 -9.55 7.85
N GLY A 96 7.95 -10.35 7.06
CA GLY A 96 9.40 -10.48 7.21
C GLY A 96 9.81 -11.36 8.39
N LEU A 97 8.90 -12.22 8.85
CA LEU A 97 9.15 -13.16 9.94
C LEU A 97 9.73 -14.47 9.39
N GLU A 98 10.59 -15.08 10.18
CA GLU A 98 11.04 -16.44 9.94
C GLU A 98 9.92 -17.42 10.29
N VAL A 99 9.46 -18.20 9.31
CA VAL A 99 8.33 -19.13 9.53
C VAL A 99 8.84 -20.55 9.66
N ARG A 100 8.48 -21.19 10.79
CA ARG A 100 8.74 -22.60 11.07
C ARG A 100 7.42 -23.36 11.03
N GLN A 101 7.39 -24.49 10.32
CA GLN A 101 6.20 -25.30 10.13
C GLN A 101 6.43 -26.72 10.62
N ALA A 102 5.40 -27.35 11.20
CA ALA A 102 5.44 -28.75 11.61
C ALA A 102 4.11 -29.45 11.28
N ALA A 103 4.20 -30.76 11.02
CA ALA A 103 3.03 -31.64 11.00
C ALA A 103 2.56 -31.92 12.44
N ILE A 104 1.40 -32.54 12.60
CA ILE A 104 0.82 -32.88 13.93
C ILE A 104 1.81 -33.68 14.80
N ASP A 105 2.48 -34.69 14.23
CA ASP A 105 3.47 -35.51 14.95
C ASP A 105 4.69 -34.70 15.42
N GLY A 106 5.00 -33.59 14.74
CA GLY A 106 6.09 -32.67 15.08
C GLY A 106 5.66 -31.48 15.93
N ALA A 107 4.39 -31.40 16.36
CA ALA A 107 3.83 -30.25 17.06
C ALA A 107 4.56 -29.98 18.39
N ALA A 108 4.82 -31.02 19.19
CA ALA A 108 5.51 -30.89 20.48
C ALA A 108 6.90 -30.27 20.32
N ALA A 109 7.71 -30.77 19.38
CA ALA A 109 9.06 -30.24 19.14
C ALA A 109 9.05 -28.77 18.69
N LEU A 110 8.05 -28.37 17.88
CA LEU A 110 7.88 -26.97 17.48
C LEU A 110 7.50 -26.08 18.67
N LEU A 111 6.56 -26.54 19.52
CA LEU A 111 6.12 -25.80 20.69
C LEU A 111 7.21 -25.69 21.76
N GLU A 112 7.97 -26.76 22.05
CA GLU A 112 9.13 -26.70 22.95
C GLU A 112 10.11 -25.62 22.51
N ARG A 113 10.37 -25.56 21.20
CA ARG A 113 11.22 -24.53 20.62
C ARG A 113 10.60 -23.14 20.75
N ALA A 114 9.30 -23.01 20.51
CA ALA A 114 8.58 -21.74 20.64
C ALA A 114 8.61 -21.19 22.07
N VAL A 115 8.44 -22.04 23.08
CA VAL A 115 8.59 -21.69 24.51
C VAL A 115 10.05 -21.29 24.79
N HIS A 116 10.99 -22.16 24.44
CA HIS A 116 12.42 -21.97 24.73
C HIS A 116 12.99 -20.68 24.11
N GLU A 117 12.66 -20.41 22.85
CA GLU A 117 13.12 -19.22 22.13
C GLU A 117 12.22 -18.00 22.38
N GLY A 118 11.04 -18.16 22.98
CA GLY A 118 10.11 -17.07 23.26
C GLY A 118 9.42 -16.48 22.03
N TRP A 119 8.92 -17.33 21.13
CA TRP A 119 8.18 -16.92 19.93
C TRP A 119 6.84 -16.29 20.31
N SER A 120 6.43 -15.21 19.63
CA SER A 120 5.21 -14.49 20.03
C SER A 120 3.92 -15.06 19.44
N VAL A 121 4.01 -15.83 18.34
CA VAL A 121 2.85 -16.47 17.71
C VAL A 121 3.15 -17.92 17.33
N VAL A 122 2.23 -18.81 17.69
CA VAL A 122 2.10 -20.16 17.10
C VAL A 122 0.70 -20.32 16.54
N GLY A 123 0.57 -20.78 15.30
CA GLY A 123 -0.72 -21.06 14.70
C GLY A 123 -1.05 -22.54 14.61
N LEU A 124 -2.33 -22.85 14.69
CA LEU A 124 -2.90 -24.17 14.46
C LEU A 124 -3.89 -24.07 13.29
N ALA A 125 -3.65 -24.83 12.22
CA ALA A 125 -4.72 -25.11 11.26
C ALA A 125 -5.67 -26.12 11.91
N MET A 126 -6.98 -25.86 11.85
CA MET A 126 -8.00 -26.65 12.55
C MET A 126 -7.94 -28.15 12.21
N GLU A 127 -7.56 -28.50 10.99
CA GLU A 127 -7.47 -29.89 10.56
C GLU A 127 -6.33 -30.62 11.29
N GLY A 128 -6.69 -31.69 12.03
CA GLY A 128 -5.75 -32.52 12.78
C GLY A 128 -5.51 -32.07 14.22
N VAL A 129 -6.18 -31.02 14.70
CA VAL A 129 -6.08 -30.56 16.09
C VAL A 129 -6.55 -31.63 17.08
N GLU A 130 -7.53 -32.46 16.71
CA GLU A 130 -8.00 -33.62 17.49
C GLU A 130 -6.91 -34.67 17.73
N SER A 131 -5.88 -34.69 16.89
CA SER A 131 -4.80 -35.67 16.91
C SER A 131 -3.52 -35.10 17.53
N LEU A 132 -3.56 -33.92 18.14
CA LEU A 132 -2.39 -33.35 18.81
C LEU A 132 -1.92 -34.29 19.92
N PRO A 133 -0.61 -34.58 20.00
CA PRO A 133 -0.06 -35.35 21.11
C PRO A 133 -0.34 -34.68 22.45
N GLU A 134 -0.55 -35.46 23.52
CA GLU A 134 -0.77 -34.95 24.88
C GLU A 134 0.31 -33.94 25.31
N ARG A 135 1.57 -34.25 25.03
CA ARG A 135 2.70 -33.35 25.28
C ARG A 135 2.57 -32.00 24.55
N ALA A 136 2.01 -31.99 23.34
CA ALA A 136 1.77 -30.75 22.62
C ALA A 136 0.67 -29.91 23.29
N LEU A 137 -0.37 -30.54 23.84
CA LEU A 137 -1.43 -29.83 24.58
C LEU A 137 -0.87 -29.16 25.84
N GLU A 138 -0.07 -29.87 26.64
CA GLU A 138 0.63 -29.32 27.81
C GLU A 138 1.48 -28.09 27.43
N LEU A 139 2.23 -28.20 26.33
CA LEU A 139 3.09 -27.11 25.85
C LEU A 139 2.30 -25.91 25.32
N VAL A 140 1.08 -26.10 24.80
CA VAL A 140 0.22 -24.97 24.44
C VAL A 140 -0.18 -24.18 25.69
N HIS A 141 -0.47 -24.87 26.79
CA HIS A 141 -0.77 -24.22 28.07
C HIS A 141 0.44 -23.44 28.60
N GLU A 142 1.63 -24.07 28.66
CA GLU A 142 2.89 -23.42 29.06
C GLU A 142 3.19 -22.20 28.17
N TYR A 143 3.01 -22.34 26.86
CA TYR A 143 3.21 -21.26 25.90
C TYR A 143 2.28 -20.06 26.13
N LEU A 144 1.00 -20.31 26.45
CA LEU A 144 0.04 -19.26 26.77
C LEU A 144 0.34 -18.59 28.12
N ASP A 145 0.77 -19.36 29.12
CA ASP A 145 1.21 -18.84 30.41
C ASP A 145 2.42 -17.92 30.29
N ASP A 146 3.32 -18.17 29.35
CA ASP A 146 4.47 -17.30 29.04
C ASP A 146 4.10 -16.03 28.25
N GLY A 147 2.84 -15.88 27.87
CA GLY A 147 2.33 -14.71 27.12
C GLY A 147 2.27 -14.90 25.60
N GLY A 148 2.38 -16.15 25.13
CA GLY A 148 2.25 -16.50 23.72
C GLY A 148 0.86 -16.22 23.15
N THR A 149 0.77 -16.10 21.83
CA THR A 149 -0.50 -15.99 21.11
C THR A 149 -0.72 -17.22 20.24
N VAL A 150 -1.81 -17.95 20.49
CA VAL A 150 -2.24 -19.08 19.66
C VAL A 150 -3.29 -18.62 18.67
N ILE A 151 -3.06 -18.83 17.37
CA ILE A 151 -4.03 -18.49 16.31
C ILE A 151 -4.58 -19.77 15.68
N ILE A 152 -5.87 -20.02 15.84
CA ILE A 152 -6.56 -21.18 15.25
C ILE A 152 -7.38 -20.73 14.04
N THR A 153 -7.10 -21.30 12.87
CA THR A 153 -7.76 -20.95 11.59
C THR A 153 -8.45 -22.15 10.96
N GLY A 154 -9.48 -21.91 10.15
CA GLY A 154 -10.22 -22.95 9.45
C GLY A 154 -11.30 -23.62 10.30
N LEU A 155 -11.86 -22.92 11.30
CA LEU A 155 -12.93 -23.49 12.12
C LEU A 155 -14.19 -23.73 11.29
N THR A 156 -14.54 -25.01 11.13
CA THR A 156 -15.81 -25.49 10.55
C THR A 156 -16.64 -26.18 11.63
N ALA A 157 -17.75 -26.85 11.27
CA ALA A 157 -18.51 -27.66 12.23
C ALA A 157 -17.59 -28.68 12.93
N SER A 158 -17.20 -28.36 14.16
CA SER A 158 -16.05 -29.00 14.82
C SER A 158 -16.43 -30.22 15.64
N GLY A 159 -17.72 -30.52 15.86
CA GLY A 159 -18.17 -31.78 16.48
C GLY A 159 -17.46 -32.17 17.79
N GLY A 160 -17.01 -31.21 18.60
CA GLY A 160 -16.22 -31.45 19.82
C GLY A 160 -14.70 -31.58 19.64
N VAL A 161 -14.13 -31.35 18.44
CA VAL A 161 -12.67 -31.42 18.19
C VAL A 161 -11.84 -30.50 19.09
N LEU A 162 -12.39 -29.36 19.51
CA LEU A 162 -11.72 -28.44 20.43
C LEU A 162 -11.86 -28.82 21.91
N HIS A 163 -12.54 -29.92 22.22
CA HIS A 163 -12.85 -30.28 23.60
C HIS A 163 -11.59 -30.57 24.42
N ALA A 164 -10.68 -31.42 23.94
CA ALA A 164 -9.43 -31.72 24.64
C ALA A 164 -8.59 -30.46 24.91
N LEU A 165 -8.49 -29.57 23.92
CA LEU A 165 -7.79 -28.29 24.08
C LEU A 165 -8.53 -27.36 25.06
N SER A 166 -9.86 -27.38 25.09
CA SER A 166 -10.66 -26.59 26.04
C SER A 166 -10.48 -27.08 27.48
N GLU A 167 -10.47 -28.40 27.68
CA GLU A 167 -10.24 -29.03 28.99
C GLU A 167 -8.84 -28.75 29.50
N GLU A 168 -7.81 -28.94 28.68
CA GLU A 168 -6.42 -28.67 29.05
C GLU A 168 -6.18 -27.21 29.42
N LEU A 169 -6.75 -26.28 28.66
CA LEU A 169 -6.60 -24.84 28.89
C LEU A 169 -7.54 -24.29 29.97
N GLY A 170 -8.49 -25.09 30.46
CA GLY A 170 -9.51 -24.64 31.43
C GLY A 170 -10.41 -23.51 30.91
N ILE A 171 -10.57 -23.37 29.59
CA ILE A 171 -11.38 -22.32 28.93
C ILE A 171 -12.36 -22.92 27.94
N ALA A 172 -13.53 -22.29 27.78
CA ALA A 172 -14.48 -22.68 26.75
C ALA A 172 -14.07 -22.09 25.40
N LEU A 173 -13.67 -22.92 24.44
CA LEU A 173 -13.40 -22.47 23.08
C LEU A 173 -14.68 -22.45 22.22
N PRO A 174 -14.88 -21.42 21.37
CA PRO A 174 -15.97 -21.38 20.39
C PRO A 174 -15.86 -22.51 19.38
N GLU A 175 -17.01 -23.11 19.06
CA GLU A 175 -17.13 -24.15 18.04
C GLU A 175 -17.62 -23.56 16.72
N GLY A 176 -17.20 -24.13 15.60
CA GLY A 176 -17.71 -23.69 14.30
C GLY A 176 -19.15 -24.16 14.06
N ARG A 177 -19.94 -23.31 13.41
CA ARG A 177 -21.35 -23.55 13.06
C ARG A 177 -21.60 -23.20 11.61
N SER A 178 -22.30 -24.09 10.89
CA SER A 178 -22.73 -23.79 9.52
C SER A 178 -23.74 -22.65 9.52
N LEU A 179 -23.66 -21.80 8.51
CA LEU A 179 -24.69 -20.82 8.21
C LEU A 179 -25.75 -21.44 7.30
N ASP A 180 -27.01 -21.09 7.54
CA ASP A 180 -28.12 -21.51 6.66
C ASP A 180 -28.13 -20.75 5.33
N ARG A 181 -27.52 -19.55 5.31
CA ARG A 181 -27.41 -18.69 4.13
C ARG A 181 -25.96 -18.22 3.96
N PRO A 182 -25.48 -18.00 2.72
CA PRO A 182 -24.18 -17.38 2.48
C PRO A 182 -24.02 -16.08 3.26
N SER A 183 -22.79 -15.77 3.66
CA SER A 183 -22.46 -14.44 4.16
C SER A 183 -22.72 -13.38 3.08
N THR A 184 -22.91 -12.15 3.50
CA THR A 184 -22.90 -10.98 2.62
C THR A 184 -21.76 -10.03 2.96
N GLU A 185 -21.26 -10.08 4.19
CA GLU A 185 -20.29 -9.11 4.71
C GLU A 185 -19.53 -9.68 5.90
N VAL A 186 -18.26 -9.31 6.06
CA VAL A 186 -17.48 -9.43 7.30
C VAL A 186 -17.42 -8.07 7.97
N VAL A 187 -17.90 -7.99 9.20
CA VAL A 187 -17.97 -6.76 10.00
C VAL A 187 -16.90 -6.79 11.10
N PHE A 188 -16.01 -5.80 11.12
CA PHE A 188 -14.94 -5.71 12.10
C PHE A 188 -15.33 -4.83 13.30
N SER A 189 -15.03 -5.29 14.50
CA SER A 189 -15.40 -4.60 15.74
C SER A 189 -14.75 -3.24 15.90
N ALA A 190 -15.59 -2.21 16.08
CA ALA A 190 -15.16 -0.89 16.51
C ALA A 190 -14.70 -0.86 17.98
N ARG A 191 -15.11 -1.84 18.80
CA ARG A 191 -14.74 -1.94 20.23
C ARG A 191 -13.32 -2.46 20.43
N HIS A 192 -12.85 -3.29 19.51
CA HIS A 192 -11.53 -3.92 19.58
C HIS A 192 -10.56 -3.30 18.55
N ALA A 193 -10.52 -1.97 18.47
CA ALA A 193 -9.72 -1.23 17.48
C ALA A 193 -8.21 -1.54 17.53
N ALA A 194 -7.69 -2.00 18.66
CA ALA A 194 -6.30 -2.48 18.77
C ALA A 194 -6.02 -3.73 17.90
N PHE A 195 -7.03 -4.59 17.74
CA PHE A 195 -6.96 -5.77 16.87
C PHE A 195 -7.41 -5.41 15.45
N THR A 196 -8.56 -4.75 15.29
CA THR A 196 -9.19 -4.51 13.98
C THR A 196 -8.59 -3.33 13.20
N GLN A 197 -7.75 -2.51 13.85
CA GLN A 197 -6.91 -1.49 13.23
C GLN A 197 -7.69 -0.54 12.31
N GLU A 198 -7.24 -0.31 11.07
CA GLU A 198 -7.89 0.60 10.12
C GLU A 198 -9.29 0.12 9.70
N PHE A 199 -9.61 -1.16 9.86
CA PHE A 199 -10.93 -1.73 9.58
C PHE A 199 -11.91 -1.63 10.76
N ALA A 200 -11.51 -1.07 11.91
CA ALA A 200 -12.39 -0.94 13.07
C ALA A 200 -13.70 -0.20 12.74
N GLY A 201 -14.84 -0.91 12.84
CA GLY A 201 -16.18 -0.36 12.54
C GLY A 201 -16.62 -0.48 11.08
N PHE A 202 -15.81 -1.11 10.23
CA PHE A 202 -16.15 -1.33 8.82
C PHE A 202 -16.68 -2.74 8.55
N GLY A 203 -17.57 -2.83 7.58
CA GLY A 203 -17.99 -4.06 6.93
C GLY A 203 -17.41 -4.17 5.54
N VAL A 204 -16.90 -5.34 5.18
CA VAL A 204 -16.35 -5.66 3.85
C VAL A 204 -17.23 -6.73 3.22
N GLU A 205 -17.69 -6.51 1.98
CA GLU A 205 -18.48 -7.49 1.25
C GLU A 205 -17.74 -8.84 1.13
N ASP A 206 -18.43 -9.92 1.51
CA ASP A 206 -17.93 -11.29 1.44
C ASP A 206 -19.09 -12.27 1.30
N SER A 207 -19.14 -12.97 0.17
CA SER A 207 -20.14 -14.00 -0.11
C SER A 207 -19.59 -15.42 -0.07
N SER A 208 -18.32 -15.60 0.31
CA SER A 208 -17.62 -16.87 0.29
C SER A 208 -17.76 -17.66 1.59
N CYS A 209 -17.98 -16.99 2.72
CA CYS A 209 -18.03 -17.64 4.02
C CYS A 209 -19.31 -18.47 4.23
N ARG A 210 -19.16 -19.63 4.87
CA ARG A 210 -20.25 -20.57 5.22
C ARG A 210 -20.27 -20.93 6.71
N TRP A 211 -19.35 -20.39 7.49
CA TRP A 211 -19.11 -20.80 8.86
C TRP A 211 -19.10 -19.59 9.79
N SER A 212 -19.65 -19.78 10.98
CA SER A 212 -19.58 -18.86 12.11
C SER A 212 -18.99 -19.57 13.33
N LEU A 213 -18.77 -18.83 14.40
CA LEU A 213 -18.40 -19.35 15.70
C LEU A 213 -19.60 -19.31 16.66
N SER A 214 -19.68 -20.31 17.53
CA SER A 214 -20.58 -20.28 18.69
C SER A 214 -20.15 -19.18 19.68
N ARG A 215 -21.03 -18.85 20.62
CA ARG A 215 -20.64 -18.00 21.75
C ARG A 215 -19.99 -18.87 22.82
N ALA A 216 -18.86 -18.42 23.35
CA ALA A 216 -18.22 -19.03 24.50
C ALA A 216 -18.04 -18.01 25.64
N ILE A 217 -18.10 -18.49 26.88
CA ILE A 217 -17.89 -17.65 28.06
C ILE A 217 -16.46 -17.11 28.05
N GLY A 218 -16.28 -15.84 28.37
CA GLY A 218 -14.96 -15.18 28.36
C GLY A 218 -14.44 -14.82 26.97
N SER A 219 -15.16 -15.16 25.90
CA SER A 219 -14.77 -14.80 24.53
C SER A 219 -15.23 -13.40 24.13
N GLU A 220 -14.33 -12.66 23.49
CA GLU A 220 -14.60 -11.37 22.85
C GLU A 220 -14.74 -11.57 21.34
N THR A 221 -15.82 -11.06 20.74
CA THR A 221 -15.97 -11.11 19.29
C THR A 221 -15.20 -9.96 18.62
N LEU A 222 -14.21 -10.32 17.81
CA LEU A 222 -13.32 -9.40 17.09
C LEU A 222 -13.86 -9.03 15.71
N ALA A 223 -14.54 -9.98 15.07
CA ALA A 223 -15.28 -9.76 13.82
C ALA A 223 -16.51 -10.67 13.74
N TRP A 224 -17.52 -10.20 13.02
CA TRP A 224 -18.76 -10.92 12.71
C TRP A 224 -18.86 -11.16 11.22
N ILE A 225 -19.72 -12.10 10.85
CA ILE A 225 -20.25 -12.22 9.51
C ILE A 225 -21.73 -11.86 9.52
N ARG A 226 -22.17 -11.11 8.51
CA ARG A 226 -23.58 -10.83 8.26
C ARG A 226 -24.14 -11.89 7.33
N SER A 227 -25.21 -12.56 7.76
CA SER A 227 -25.94 -13.54 6.93
C SER A 227 -27.44 -13.47 7.24
N GLY A 228 -28.26 -13.34 6.21
CA GLY A 228 -29.72 -13.22 6.36
C GLY A 228 -30.17 -12.04 7.22
N GLY A 229 -29.38 -10.96 7.29
CA GLY A 229 -29.64 -9.78 8.14
C GLY A 229 -29.11 -9.89 9.57
N ASN A 230 -28.70 -11.08 10.02
CA ASN A 230 -28.18 -11.32 11.36
C ASN A 230 -26.65 -11.29 11.39
N LEU A 231 -26.09 -10.96 12.56
CA LEU A 231 -24.65 -11.01 12.83
C LEU A 231 -24.30 -12.27 13.61
N TYR A 232 -23.33 -13.02 13.11
CA TYR A 232 -22.77 -14.20 13.78
C TYR A 232 -21.29 -13.99 14.06
N PRO A 233 -20.77 -14.38 15.23
CA PRO A 233 -19.32 -14.31 15.50
C PRO A 233 -18.53 -15.06 14.43
N ALA A 234 -17.43 -14.49 13.96
CA ALA A 234 -16.58 -15.09 12.93
C ALA A 234 -15.11 -15.16 13.37
N VAL A 235 -14.70 -14.21 14.21
CA VAL A 235 -13.40 -14.18 14.85
C VAL A 235 -13.60 -13.89 16.33
N ALA A 236 -12.99 -14.70 17.19
CA ALA A 236 -13.06 -14.55 18.64
C ALA A 236 -11.67 -14.51 19.26
N GLY A 237 -11.51 -13.69 20.31
CA GLY A 237 -10.32 -13.66 21.16
C GLY A 237 -10.66 -14.11 22.57
N ILE A 238 -9.78 -14.86 23.21
CA ILE A 238 -9.93 -15.33 24.59
C ILE A 238 -8.58 -15.14 25.29
N ALA A 239 -8.58 -14.48 26.45
CA ALA A 239 -7.41 -14.40 27.31
C ALA A 239 -7.20 -15.75 28.03
N CYS A 240 -5.96 -16.22 28.08
CA CYS A 240 -5.59 -17.49 28.74
C CYS A 240 -4.16 -17.34 29.26
N GLY A 241 -3.95 -17.57 30.56
CA GLY A 241 -2.67 -17.24 31.21
C GLY A 241 -2.32 -15.75 31.06
N HIS A 242 -1.07 -15.46 30.70
CA HIS A 242 -0.63 -14.13 30.29
C HIS A 242 -0.78 -13.88 28.78
N GLY A 243 -1.23 -14.90 28.04
CA GLY A 243 -1.33 -14.94 26.59
C GLY A 243 -2.78 -14.85 26.10
N ARG A 244 -2.99 -15.31 24.86
CA ARG A 244 -4.31 -15.30 24.24
C ARG A 244 -4.48 -16.34 23.15
N VAL A 245 -5.71 -16.79 22.99
CA VAL A 245 -6.16 -17.60 21.85
C VAL A 245 -7.01 -16.73 20.93
N VAL A 246 -6.74 -16.78 19.62
CA VAL A 246 -7.53 -16.11 18.56
C VAL A 246 -8.05 -17.19 17.62
N LEU A 247 -9.37 -17.27 17.45
CA LEU A 247 -10.02 -18.25 16.60
C LEU A 247 -10.67 -17.55 15.40
N SER A 248 -10.52 -18.11 14.19
CA SER A 248 -11.12 -17.62 12.96
C SER A 248 -11.83 -18.73 12.19
N ALA A 249 -13.07 -18.44 11.77
CA ALA A 249 -13.82 -19.28 10.83
C ALA A 249 -13.35 -19.13 9.36
N GLY A 250 -12.38 -18.26 9.08
CA GLY A 250 -11.74 -18.12 7.77
C GLY A 250 -10.88 -19.34 7.42
N SER A 251 -10.66 -19.60 6.13
CA SER A 251 -9.86 -20.74 5.67
C SER A 251 -8.45 -20.72 6.26
N SER A 252 -7.90 -21.90 6.58
CA SER A 252 -6.50 -22.06 6.98
C SER A 252 -5.54 -22.07 5.78
N THR A 253 -6.05 -22.28 4.57
CA THR A 253 -5.26 -22.37 3.34
C THR A 253 -5.71 -21.36 2.28
N ILE A 254 -4.74 -20.97 1.45
CA ILE A 254 -4.91 -20.06 0.31
C ILE A 254 -4.10 -20.56 -0.88
N SER A 255 -4.42 -20.12 -2.10
CA SER A 255 -3.60 -20.41 -3.28
C SER A 255 -2.28 -19.62 -3.27
N ARG A 256 -2.36 -18.34 -2.94
CA ARG A 256 -1.28 -17.37 -2.77
C ARG A 256 -1.83 -16.14 -2.06
N LEU A 257 -1.02 -15.46 -1.26
CA LEU A 257 -1.44 -14.27 -0.53
C LEU A 257 -1.97 -13.16 -1.45
N SER A 258 -1.22 -12.78 -2.50
CA SER A 258 -1.66 -11.77 -3.47
C SER A 258 -2.96 -12.15 -4.19
N GLN A 259 -3.21 -13.45 -4.44
CA GLN A 259 -4.46 -13.93 -5.04
C GLN A 259 -5.63 -14.01 -4.06
N ALA A 260 -5.38 -14.09 -2.76
CA ALA A 260 -6.42 -13.98 -1.71
C ALA A 260 -6.70 -12.52 -1.32
N MET A 261 -5.84 -11.59 -1.76
CA MET A 261 -5.99 -10.14 -1.57
C MET A 261 -6.57 -9.44 -2.80
N ALA A 262 -6.31 -9.97 -4.01
CA ALA A 262 -6.76 -9.35 -5.26
C ALA A 262 -8.28 -9.33 -5.41
N PRO A 263 -9.03 -10.45 -5.24
CA PRO A 263 -10.32 -10.45 -4.56
C PRO A 263 -10.04 -10.46 -3.05
N LEU A 264 -10.42 -9.40 -2.33
CA LEU A 264 -10.25 -9.42 -0.87
C LEU A 264 -11.13 -10.54 -0.29
N GLN A 265 -10.50 -11.55 0.32
CA GLN A 265 -11.16 -12.60 1.12
C GLN A 265 -11.11 -12.23 2.61
N PRO A 266 -11.89 -11.24 3.07
CA PRO A 266 -11.61 -10.51 4.31
C PRO A 266 -11.47 -11.43 5.53
N LEU A 267 -12.32 -12.45 5.68
CA LEU A 267 -12.27 -13.34 6.85
C LEU A 267 -11.03 -14.25 6.87
N THR A 268 -10.56 -14.67 5.70
CA THR A 268 -9.39 -15.56 5.57
C THR A 268 -8.10 -14.82 5.87
N VAL A 269 -7.91 -13.63 5.28
CA VAL A 269 -6.62 -12.93 5.33
C VAL A 269 -6.53 -11.87 6.44
N LEU A 270 -7.55 -11.03 6.62
CA LEU A 270 -7.41 -9.84 7.47
C LEU A 270 -7.24 -10.17 8.96
N PRO A 271 -7.99 -11.10 9.59
CA PRO A 271 -7.80 -11.43 11.00
C PRO A 271 -6.40 -11.96 11.31
N VAL A 272 -5.83 -12.75 10.39
CA VAL A 272 -4.48 -13.30 10.54
C VAL A 272 -3.44 -12.20 10.41
N MET A 273 -3.58 -11.32 9.42
CA MET A 273 -2.69 -10.15 9.27
C MET A 273 -2.79 -9.19 10.45
N MET A 274 -4.00 -8.92 10.94
CA MET A 274 -4.27 -8.10 12.13
C MET A 274 -3.57 -8.65 13.37
N ALA A 275 -3.71 -9.95 13.63
CA ALA A 275 -3.09 -10.61 14.77
C ALA A 275 -1.55 -10.55 14.69
N VAL A 276 -0.96 -10.91 13.55
CA VAL A 276 0.50 -10.88 13.36
C VAL A 276 1.04 -9.46 13.48
N ARG A 277 0.40 -8.48 12.84
CA ARG A 277 0.79 -7.06 12.93
C ARG A 277 0.68 -6.53 14.37
N GLN A 278 -0.37 -6.90 15.10
CA GLN A 278 -0.56 -6.49 16.49
C GLN A 278 0.52 -7.05 17.41
N VAL A 279 0.87 -8.34 17.25
CA VAL A 279 1.80 -9.03 18.14
C VAL A 279 3.25 -8.67 17.84
N TYR A 280 3.65 -8.64 16.56
CA TYR A 280 5.05 -8.40 16.20
C TYR A 280 5.43 -6.92 16.13
N GLY A 281 4.47 -6.00 15.95
CA GLY A 281 4.72 -4.56 16.00
C GLY A 281 5.88 -4.12 15.12
N GLU A 282 6.95 -3.60 15.73
CA GLU A 282 8.14 -3.11 15.01
C GLU A 282 9.01 -4.23 14.44
N THR A 283 8.86 -5.48 14.89
CA THR A 283 9.56 -6.65 14.36
C THR A 283 9.01 -7.10 13.00
N ALA A 284 7.78 -6.69 12.68
CA ALA A 284 7.16 -6.90 11.38
C ALA A 284 7.49 -5.75 10.41
N TRP A 285 7.60 -6.06 9.11
CA TRP A 285 7.69 -5.05 8.06
C TRP A 285 6.52 -4.06 8.14
N ARG A 286 6.85 -2.77 8.25
CA ARG A 286 5.89 -1.67 8.28
C ARG A 286 6.42 -0.46 7.50
N PRO A 287 5.55 0.40 6.96
CA PRO A 287 5.99 1.67 6.40
C PRO A 287 6.58 2.57 7.51
N PRO A 288 7.40 3.57 7.16
CA PRO A 288 7.89 4.55 8.13
C PRO A 288 6.78 5.42 8.72
N MET A 289 5.70 5.62 7.96
CA MET A 289 4.53 6.42 8.32
C MET A 289 3.37 6.12 7.36
N SER A 290 2.15 6.43 7.79
CA SER A 290 0.97 6.41 6.92
C SER A 290 0.93 7.70 6.09
N LEU A 291 0.75 7.58 4.78
CA LEU A 291 0.83 8.70 3.84
C LEU A 291 -0.44 8.83 3.01
N ALA A 292 -0.78 10.06 2.62
CA ALA A 292 -1.87 10.35 1.70
C ALA A 292 -1.52 11.47 0.70
N ASN A 293 -2.18 11.43 -0.45
CA ASN A 293 -2.09 12.46 -1.48
C ASN A 293 -3.38 12.51 -2.31
N PHE A 294 -3.80 13.72 -2.67
CA PHE A 294 -4.79 13.91 -3.72
C PHE A 294 -4.12 14.26 -5.04
N LEU A 295 -4.52 13.57 -6.10
CA LEU A 295 -4.00 13.77 -7.44
C LEU A 295 -5.09 14.31 -8.36
N ILE A 296 -4.79 15.36 -9.13
CA ILE A 296 -5.70 15.87 -10.17
C ILE A 296 -5.03 15.76 -11.53
N ASP A 297 -5.64 15.00 -12.43
CA ASP A 297 -5.13 14.75 -13.77
C ASP A 297 -5.57 15.81 -14.79
N ASP A 298 -4.64 16.11 -15.70
CA ASP A 298 -4.76 17.00 -16.84
C ASP A 298 -4.79 18.53 -16.62
N PRO A 299 -4.70 19.16 -15.44
CA PRO A 299 -4.71 20.61 -15.42
C PRO A 299 -3.35 21.19 -15.83
N ALA A 300 -3.41 22.20 -16.68
CA ALA A 300 -2.26 23.08 -16.88
C ALA A 300 -2.06 23.97 -15.65
N LEU A 301 -0.81 24.34 -15.35
CA LEU A 301 -0.43 25.21 -14.21
C LEU A 301 -0.83 26.68 -14.43
N ARG A 302 -2.13 26.95 -14.57
CA ARG A 302 -2.73 28.26 -14.85
C ARG A 302 -4.16 28.37 -14.33
N GLY A 303 -4.68 29.58 -14.23
CA GLY A 303 -6.11 29.80 -14.04
C GLY A 303 -6.95 29.55 -15.30
N GLY A 304 -8.24 29.23 -15.11
CA GLY A 304 -9.28 29.24 -16.14
C GLY A 304 -9.18 28.10 -17.16
N ARG A 305 -9.16 28.44 -18.45
CA ARG A 305 -9.10 27.44 -19.54
C ARG A 305 -7.84 26.57 -19.37
N LEU A 306 -8.00 25.26 -19.54
CA LEU A 306 -6.99 24.20 -19.29
C LEU A 306 -6.53 24.01 -17.85
N GLY A 307 -6.60 24.99 -16.95
CA GLY A 307 -6.13 24.85 -15.57
C GLY A 307 -7.23 24.85 -14.49
N LEU A 308 -6.89 25.22 -13.25
CA LEU A 308 -7.77 25.15 -12.08
C LEU A 308 -7.84 26.49 -11.34
N ASP A 309 -8.77 26.60 -10.40
CA ASP A 309 -8.69 27.64 -9.36
C ASP A 309 -7.76 27.18 -8.23
N TYR A 310 -6.47 27.40 -8.43
CA TYR A 310 -5.43 27.00 -7.48
C TYR A 310 -5.51 27.74 -6.14
N LYS A 311 -6.11 28.94 -6.10
CA LYS A 311 -6.30 29.67 -4.85
C LYS A 311 -7.36 28.97 -4.01
N ARG A 312 -8.49 28.61 -4.62
CA ARG A 312 -9.56 27.87 -3.96
C ARG A 312 -9.08 26.50 -3.47
N ILE A 313 -8.28 25.80 -4.27
CA ILE A 313 -7.70 24.51 -3.86
C ILE A 313 -6.76 24.69 -2.66
N LEU A 314 -5.91 25.73 -2.66
CA LEU A 314 -5.02 26.01 -1.54
C LEU A 314 -5.79 26.32 -0.24
N GLU A 315 -6.88 27.09 -0.33
CA GLU A 315 -7.73 27.40 0.82
C GLU A 315 -8.29 26.10 1.43
N GLN A 316 -8.86 25.23 0.60
CA GLN A 316 -9.43 23.96 1.05
C GLN A 316 -8.37 22.99 1.58
N ALA A 317 -7.21 22.92 0.93
CA ALA A 317 -6.07 22.14 1.39
C ALA A 317 -5.61 22.55 2.79
N ARG A 318 -5.57 23.85 3.07
CA ARG A 318 -5.23 24.39 4.39
C ARG A 318 -6.33 24.14 5.42
N GLU A 319 -7.59 24.34 5.03
CA GLU A 319 -8.75 24.19 5.92
C GLU A 319 -8.94 22.74 6.38
N HIS A 320 -8.81 21.78 5.45
CA HIS A 320 -9.03 20.36 5.72
C HIS A 320 -7.74 19.56 5.88
N GLY A 321 -6.57 20.20 5.80
CA GLY A 321 -5.29 19.58 6.12
C GLY A 321 -4.79 18.54 5.11
N PHE A 322 -5.02 18.72 3.81
CA PHE A 322 -4.60 17.77 2.76
C PHE A 322 -3.60 18.35 1.76
N HIS A 323 -2.87 17.49 1.06
CA HIS A 323 -1.95 17.87 -0.02
C HIS A 323 -2.53 17.51 -1.40
N VAL A 324 -2.37 18.39 -2.38
CA VAL A 324 -2.76 18.15 -3.78
C VAL A 324 -1.56 18.19 -4.71
N THR A 325 -1.32 17.10 -5.42
CA THR A 325 -0.43 17.04 -6.57
C THR A 325 -1.23 17.20 -7.86
N VAL A 326 -0.74 18.02 -8.78
CA VAL A 326 -1.30 18.12 -10.13
C VAL A 326 -0.47 17.35 -11.14
N ALA A 327 -1.08 16.38 -11.83
CA ALA A 327 -0.48 15.69 -12.96
C ALA A 327 -0.59 16.57 -14.21
N THR A 328 0.43 17.42 -14.45
CA THR A 328 0.44 18.37 -15.56
C THR A 328 1.09 17.78 -16.81
N ILE A 329 0.54 18.10 -17.98
CA ILE A 329 1.07 17.65 -19.27
C ILE A 329 2.32 18.47 -19.62
N PRO A 330 3.52 17.87 -19.76
CA PRO A 330 4.76 18.62 -20.00
C PRO A 330 4.73 19.53 -21.24
N ARG A 331 4.04 19.13 -22.31
CA ARG A 331 3.80 19.96 -23.51
C ARG A 331 3.14 21.32 -23.21
N GLU A 332 2.39 21.40 -22.12
CA GLU A 332 1.62 22.59 -21.74
C GLU A 332 2.33 23.49 -20.72
N LEU A 333 3.55 23.14 -20.27
CA LEU A 333 4.33 23.98 -19.35
C LEU A 333 4.57 25.40 -19.92
N GLY A 334 4.63 25.52 -21.24
CA GLY A 334 4.78 26.81 -21.93
C GLY A 334 3.58 27.76 -21.80
N VAL A 335 2.43 27.30 -21.27
CA VAL A 335 1.24 28.12 -20.97
C VAL A 335 0.99 28.32 -19.47
N ALA A 336 1.89 27.86 -18.61
CA ALA A 336 1.85 28.07 -17.18
C ALA A 336 1.81 29.56 -16.84
N SER A 337 1.04 29.94 -15.81
CA SER A 337 0.92 31.33 -15.39
C SER A 337 1.90 31.62 -14.24
N PRO A 338 2.71 32.70 -14.31
CA PRO A 338 3.73 32.98 -13.29
C PRO A 338 3.17 33.11 -11.87
N ASP A 339 1.95 33.61 -11.72
CA ASP A 339 1.24 33.74 -10.44
C ASP A 339 0.88 32.37 -9.84
N VAL A 340 0.41 31.43 -10.65
CA VAL A 340 0.14 30.04 -10.20
C VAL A 340 1.44 29.34 -9.79
N VAL A 341 2.50 29.52 -10.57
CA VAL A 341 3.80 28.91 -10.26
C VAL A 341 4.40 29.50 -8.98
N ALA A 342 4.30 30.83 -8.79
CA ALA A 342 4.70 31.49 -7.56
C ALA A 342 3.86 31.01 -6.35
N LEU A 343 2.55 30.84 -6.54
CA LEU A 343 1.64 30.31 -5.51
C LEU A 343 2.07 28.91 -5.08
N MET A 344 2.31 28.00 -6.01
CA MET A 344 2.75 26.63 -5.70
C MET A 344 4.10 26.62 -5.00
N ARG A 345 5.09 27.37 -5.48
CA ARG A 345 6.42 27.45 -4.85
C ARG A 345 6.34 27.93 -3.40
N ALA A 346 5.53 28.96 -3.14
CA ALA A 346 5.35 29.50 -1.80
C ALA A 346 4.53 28.58 -0.87
N ASN A 347 3.89 27.53 -1.43
CA ASN A 347 2.96 26.66 -0.71
C ASN A 347 3.23 25.17 -1.01
N SER A 348 4.51 24.78 -1.13
CA SER A 348 4.93 23.41 -1.44
C SER A 348 4.46 22.36 -0.41
N ARG A 349 4.10 22.78 0.81
CA ARG A 349 3.44 21.93 1.81
C ARG A 349 2.07 21.42 1.34
N TRP A 350 1.35 22.21 0.55
CA TRP A 350 -0.05 21.97 0.19
C TRP A 350 -0.25 21.62 -1.27
N LEU A 351 0.62 22.13 -2.15
CA LEU A 351 0.50 22.00 -3.60
C LEU A 351 1.82 21.56 -4.23
N SER A 352 1.76 20.55 -5.09
CA SER A 352 2.87 20.20 -5.99
C SER A 352 2.34 19.90 -7.41
N ALA A 353 3.25 19.59 -8.32
CA ALA A 353 2.90 19.12 -9.65
C ALA A 353 3.90 18.05 -10.11
N CYS A 354 3.43 17.06 -10.86
CA CYS A 354 4.22 15.96 -11.39
C CYS A 354 4.03 15.80 -12.91
N TYR A 355 4.77 14.88 -13.51
CA TYR A 355 4.67 14.60 -14.94
C TYR A 355 3.40 13.81 -15.25
N HIS A 356 2.61 14.27 -16.23
CA HIS A 356 1.52 13.50 -16.81
C HIS A 356 1.82 13.14 -18.27
N GLY A 357 2.66 12.12 -18.46
CA GLY A 357 3.17 11.72 -19.76
C GLY A 357 4.11 12.74 -20.40
N SER A 358 3.90 13.07 -21.68
CA SER A 358 4.69 14.04 -22.43
C SER A 358 3.82 15.01 -23.21
N ASP A 359 3.07 14.49 -24.18
CA ASP A 359 2.21 15.27 -25.07
C ASP A 359 0.72 14.99 -24.83
N HIS A 360 0.40 13.91 -24.08
CA HIS A 360 -0.96 13.43 -23.86
C HIS A 360 -1.69 13.15 -25.20
N SER A 361 -0.97 12.57 -26.17
CA SER A 361 -1.41 12.41 -27.56
C SER A 361 -2.20 11.13 -27.86
N GLY A 362 -3.10 10.71 -26.96
CA GLY A 362 -3.85 9.46 -27.07
C GLY A 362 -2.98 8.22 -26.87
N TYR A 363 -3.00 7.69 -25.64
CA TYR A 363 -2.24 6.52 -25.17
C TYR A 363 -0.79 6.49 -25.72
N GLU A 364 0.00 7.50 -25.36
CA GLU A 364 1.33 7.72 -25.96
C GLU A 364 2.40 6.68 -25.57
N PHE A 365 2.09 5.82 -24.58
CA PHE A 365 2.92 4.70 -24.13
C PHE A 365 2.25 3.33 -24.36
N TYR A 366 1.45 3.23 -25.42
CA TYR A 366 0.70 2.02 -25.77
C TYR A 366 1.57 0.97 -26.48
N LEU A 367 1.09 -0.27 -26.50
CA LEU A 367 1.77 -1.43 -27.10
C LEU A 367 2.22 -1.17 -28.56
N PRO A 368 3.51 -1.38 -28.89
CA PRO A 368 4.04 -1.17 -30.23
C PRO A 368 3.39 -2.03 -31.33
N GLU A 369 2.92 -3.23 -30.98
CA GLU A 369 2.42 -4.24 -31.93
C GLU A 369 0.90 -4.20 -32.10
N ALA A 370 0.19 -3.39 -31.31
CA ALA A 370 -1.27 -3.39 -31.22
C ALA A 370 -1.96 -2.56 -32.33
N HIS A 371 -1.70 -2.92 -33.59
CA HIS A 371 -2.32 -2.30 -34.77
C HIS A 371 -3.83 -2.64 -34.88
N GLY A 372 -4.63 -1.70 -35.41
CA GLY A 372 -6.07 -1.91 -35.59
C GLY A 372 -6.89 -2.03 -34.29
N LYS A 373 -6.34 -1.53 -33.18
CA LYS A 373 -6.94 -1.54 -31.84
C LYS A 373 -7.48 -0.16 -31.43
N ARG A 374 -8.16 -0.09 -30.28
CA ARG A 374 -8.73 1.13 -29.67
C ARG A 374 -7.72 2.28 -29.62
N TYR A 375 -6.47 1.96 -29.29
CA TYR A 375 -5.40 2.95 -29.18
C TYR A 375 -4.40 2.82 -30.33
N ARG A 376 -3.67 3.91 -30.61
CA ARG A 376 -2.64 3.92 -31.65
C ARG A 376 -1.42 3.16 -31.14
N ALA A 377 -0.99 2.14 -31.87
CA ALA A 377 0.31 1.51 -31.68
C ALA A 377 1.44 2.57 -31.66
N ARG A 378 2.36 2.47 -30.68
CA ARG A 378 3.47 3.41 -30.51
C ARG A 378 4.80 2.66 -30.55
N PRO A 379 5.65 2.87 -31.58
CA PRO A 379 6.98 2.26 -31.60
C PRO A 379 7.77 2.61 -30.33
N LEU A 380 8.51 1.65 -29.77
CA LEU A 380 9.26 1.84 -28.53
C LEU A 380 10.18 3.07 -28.56
N ALA A 381 10.91 3.28 -29.66
CA ALA A 381 11.78 4.44 -29.83
C ALA A 381 11.01 5.78 -29.75
N ALA A 382 9.77 5.82 -30.24
CA ALA A 382 8.93 7.01 -30.14
C ALA A 382 8.45 7.25 -28.70
N GLN A 383 8.15 6.19 -27.96
CA GLN A 383 7.80 6.27 -26.53
C GLN A 383 8.97 6.76 -25.69
N GLN A 384 10.17 6.22 -25.92
CA GLN A 384 11.41 6.65 -25.26
C GLN A 384 11.71 8.12 -25.56
N LEU A 385 11.62 8.53 -26.82
CA LEU A 385 11.78 9.93 -27.22
C LEU A 385 10.74 10.84 -26.55
N ALA A 386 9.50 10.38 -26.35
CA ALA A 386 8.49 11.14 -25.63
C ALA A 386 8.88 11.34 -24.15
N LEU A 387 9.46 10.33 -23.49
CA LEU A 387 9.98 10.45 -22.12
C LEU A 387 11.13 11.46 -22.03
N HIS A 388 12.10 11.39 -22.95
CA HIS A 388 13.18 12.39 -23.00
C HIS A 388 12.63 13.81 -23.17
N ARG A 389 11.69 14.02 -24.11
CA ARG A 389 11.04 15.32 -24.30
C ARG A 389 10.26 15.80 -23.07
N ALA A 390 9.64 14.88 -22.34
CA ALA A 390 8.93 15.24 -21.10
C ALA A 390 9.91 15.81 -20.08
N VAL A 391 11.03 15.11 -19.85
CA VAL A 391 12.10 15.53 -18.95
C VAL A 391 12.71 16.86 -19.39
N ASP A 392 13.09 17.00 -20.66
CA ASP A 392 13.67 18.24 -21.19
C ASP A 392 12.76 19.47 -20.97
N ARG A 393 11.44 19.30 -21.15
CA ARG A 393 10.47 20.36 -20.89
C ARG A 393 10.33 20.66 -19.41
N GLY A 394 10.32 19.62 -18.56
CA GLY A 394 10.28 19.76 -17.11
C GLY A 394 11.50 20.49 -16.55
N GLU A 395 12.70 20.08 -16.96
CA GLU A 395 13.97 20.71 -16.59
C GLU A 395 14.07 22.15 -17.10
N GLY A 396 13.71 22.38 -18.37
CA GLY A 396 13.66 23.71 -18.95
C GLY A 396 12.69 24.63 -18.21
N PHE A 397 11.53 24.11 -17.81
CA PHE A 397 10.56 24.84 -16.99
C PHE A 397 11.08 25.10 -15.57
N ALA A 398 11.74 24.13 -14.95
CA ALA A 398 12.35 24.27 -13.63
C ALA A 398 13.42 25.36 -13.63
N HIS A 399 14.32 25.36 -14.62
CA HIS A 399 15.36 26.37 -14.79
C HIS A 399 14.78 27.78 -15.01
N GLN A 400 13.73 27.91 -15.84
CA GLN A 400 13.13 29.20 -16.15
C GLN A 400 12.28 29.77 -15.02
N SER A 401 11.58 28.90 -14.29
CA SER A 401 10.61 29.33 -13.30
C SER A 401 11.16 29.29 -11.88
N GLY A 402 12.09 28.39 -11.56
CA GLY A 402 12.49 28.04 -10.20
C GLY A 402 11.52 27.08 -9.51
N PHE A 403 10.69 26.34 -10.27
CA PHE A 403 9.76 25.34 -9.75
C PHE A 403 9.93 24.04 -10.53
N ALA A 404 10.41 23.00 -9.84
CA ALA A 404 10.57 21.66 -10.41
C ALA A 404 9.28 20.85 -10.29
N LEU A 405 9.05 19.95 -11.24
CA LEU A 405 8.03 18.91 -11.10
C LEU A 405 8.54 17.79 -10.20
N ASP A 406 7.63 17.16 -9.47
CA ASP A 406 7.90 15.94 -8.70
C ASP A 406 8.37 14.84 -9.66
N ARG A 407 9.42 14.11 -9.27
CA ARG A 407 10.08 13.05 -10.07
C ARG A 407 9.27 11.75 -10.16
N VAL A 408 7.97 11.88 -10.39
CA VAL A 408 7.00 10.78 -10.48
C VAL A 408 6.24 10.89 -11.80
N MET A 409 6.18 9.78 -12.54
CA MET A 409 5.41 9.68 -13.78
C MET A 409 3.98 9.23 -13.47
N VAL A 410 2.99 10.04 -13.84
CA VAL A 410 1.58 9.61 -13.90
C VAL A 410 1.26 9.36 -15.35
N PHE A 411 1.01 8.11 -15.72
CA PHE A 411 0.72 7.78 -17.11
C PHE A 411 -0.68 8.24 -17.53
N PRO A 412 -0.83 8.92 -18.69
CA PRO A 412 -2.12 9.10 -19.32
C PRO A 412 -2.78 7.75 -19.59
N HIS A 413 -4.06 7.61 -19.20
CA HIS A 413 -4.87 6.40 -19.40
C HIS A 413 -4.40 5.12 -18.67
N GLY A 414 -3.71 5.25 -17.52
CA GLY A 414 -3.43 4.11 -16.63
C GLY A 414 -1.94 3.86 -16.45
N VAL A 415 -1.38 2.89 -17.17
CA VAL A 415 0.05 2.51 -17.12
C VAL A 415 0.56 2.21 -18.53
N GLY A 416 1.85 2.48 -18.77
CA GLY A 416 2.51 2.21 -20.05
C GLY A 416 2.96 0.77 -20.26
N SER A 417 3.59 0.53 -21.41
CA SER A 417 4.30 -0.71 -21.75
C SER A 417 5.46 -0.98 -20.77
N PRO A 418 5.76 -2.23 -20.37
CA PRO A 418 6.89 -2.51 -19.46
C PRO A 418 8.26 -2.12 -20.05
N GLN A 419 8.40 -2.10 -21.38
CA GLN A 419 9.65 -1.82 -22.10
C GLN A 419 10.20 -0.41 -21.86
N ILE A 420 9.39 0.54 -21.38
CA ILE A 420 9.84 1.93 -21.14
C ILE A 420 10.36 2.18 -19.71
N PHE A 421 10.23 1.21 -18.81
CA PHE A 421 10.59 1.41 -17.39
C PHE A 421 12.09 1.57 -17.16
N ALA A 422 12.93 0.87 -17.92
CA ALA A 422 14.38 1.11 -17.90
C ALA A 422 14.74 2.55 -18.33
N THR A 423 13.96 3.15 -19.22
CA THR A 423 14.13 4.55 -19.64
C THR A 423 13.67 5.52 -18.55
N LEU A 424 12.58 5.24 -17.84
CA LEU A 424 12.19 6.04 -16.66
C LEU A 424 13.27 5.98 -15.57
N GLN A 425 13.81 4.80 -15.31
CA GLN A 425 14.91 4.58 -14.37
C GLN A 425 16.13 5.43 -14.73
N SER A 426 16.61 5.36 -15.98
CA SER A 426 17.80 6.09 -16.41
C SER A 426 17.59 7.60 -16.41
N LEU A 427 16.36 8.07 -16.67
CA LEU A 427 16.00 9.47 -16.61
C LEU A 427 15.94 10.03 -15.19
N GLY A 428 15.91 9.19 -14.15
CA GLY A 428 15.93 9.60 -12.75
C GLY A 428 14.54 9.72 -12.10
N PHE A 429 13.51 9.08 -12.67
CA PHE A 429 12.21 8.98 -12.02
C PHE A 429 12.28 8.08 -10.79
N LEU A 430 11.56 8.46 -9.74
CA LEU A 430 11.51 7.72 -8.48
C LEU A 430 10.51 6.55 -8.53
N SER A 431 9.42 6.76 -9.26
CA SER A 431 8.35 5.79 -9.47
C SER A 431 7.41 6.25 -10.58
N ALA A 432 6.46 5.38 -10.92
CA ALA A 432 5.20 5.78 -11.55
C ALA A 432 4.03 5.67 -10.56
N CYS A 433 2.98 6.46 -10.76
CA CYS A 433 1.75 6.40 -9.96
C CYS A 433 0.55 6.16 -10.90
N ASN A 434 -0.03 4.96 -10.84
CA ASN A 434 -0.90 4.41 -11.88
C ASN A 434 -2.28 4.03 -11.35
N PHE A 435 -3.27 4.04 -12.24
CA PHE A 435 -4.67 3.71 -11.96
C PHE A 435 -5.19 2.59 -12.87
N ASP A 436 -6.26 1.92 -12.43
CA ASP A 436 -7.06 0.92 -13.13
C ASP A 436 -6.38 -0.44 -13.32
N ASP A 437 -5.78 -0.70 -14.49
CA ASP A 437 -4.95 -1.87 -14.65
C ASP A 437 -3.69 -1.64 -13.84
N ARG A 438 -3.55 -2.48 -12.81
CA ARG A 438 -2.37 -2.43 -11.99
C ARG A 438 -1.15 -2.62 -12.90
N TYR A 439 -1.22 -3.57 -13.80
CA TYR A 439 0.00 -4.07 -14.39
C TYR A 439 0.32 -3.39 -15.70
N PRO A 440 1.60 -3.29 -16.05
CA PRO A 440 2.02 -2.74 -17.33
C PRO A 440 1.31 -3.45 -18.47
N LEU A 441 1.00 -2.69 -19.52
CA LEU A 441 0.18 -3.21 -20.61
C LEU A 441 0.77 -4.48 -21.22
N GLY A 442 -0.06 -5.51 -21.34
CA GLY A 442 0.29 -6.80 -21.95
C GLY A 442 1.35 -7.60 -21.18
N ALA A 443 1.85 -7.11 -20.03
CA ALA A 443 2.86 -7.80 -19.25
C ALA A 443 2.21 -8.87 -18.36
N PRO A 444 2.66 -10.13 -18.35
CA PRO A 444 2.12 -11.14 -17.44
C PRO A 444 2.28 -10.67 -15.98
N PRO A 445 1.35 -11.02 -15.07
CA PRO A 445 1.57 -10.79 -13.64
C PRO A 445 2.85 -11.51 -13.19
N PRO A 446 3.75 -10.86 -12.44
CA PRO A 446 4.91 -11.53 -11.87
C PRO A 446 4.46 -12.61 -10.87
N GLU A 447 5.35 -13.56 -10.60
CA GLU A 447 5.08 -14.64 -9.65
C GLU A 447 5.19 -14.22 -8.18
N ASP A 448 5.47 -12.93 -7.93
CA ASP A 448 5.60 -12.33 -6.60
C ASP A 448 4.39 -12.69 -5.71
N TYR A 449 4.68 -13.22 -4.53
CA TYR A 449 3.66 -13.73 -3.62
C TYR A 449 2.84 -12.60 -2.96
N ASP A 450 3.38 -11.38 -2.92
CA ASP A 450 2.82 -10.17 -2.32
C ASP A 450 2.52 -9.06 -3.34
N LEU A 451 2.43 -9.41 -4.63
CA LEU A 451 2.09 -8.51 -5.72
C LEU A 451 0.87 -7.62 -5.39
N GLY A 452 1.02 -6.31 -5.53
CA GLY A 452 -0.02 -5.31 -5.27
C GLY A 452 -0.26 -5.00 -3.79
N MET A 453 0.46 -5.65 -2.88
CA MET A 453 0.27 -5.50 -1.44
C MET A 453 1.26 -4.52 -0.79
N ARG A 454 2.37 -4.21 -1.46
CA ARG A 454 3.39 -3.27 -0.96
C ARG A 454 3.15 -1.84 -1.45
N ALA A 455 3.87 -0.89 -0.86
CA ALA A 455 3.79 0.53 -1.22
C ALA A 455 4.18 0.80 -2.68
N ALA A 456 5.04 -0.05 -3.25
CA ALA A 456 5.32 -0.09 -4.67
C ALA A 456 5.61 -1.53 -5.12
N ASP A 457 5.19 -1.88 -6.33
CA ASP A 457 5.54 -3.13 -6.99
C ASP A 457 6.78 -2.95 -7.87
N LEU A 458 7.62 -3.99 -7.91
CA LEU A 458 8.97 -3.93 -8.49
C LEU A 458 9.20 -5.02 -9.54
N GLY A 459 8.18 -5.81 -9.87
CA GLY A 459 8.29 -6.99 -10.73
C GLY A 459 8.70 -6.70 -12.19
N TRP A 460 8.67 -5.44 -12.64
CA TRP A 460 9.01 -5.07 -14.02
C TRP A 460 10.27 -4.21 -14.08
N ALA A 461 11.38 -4.85 -14.42
CA ALA A 461 12.71 -4.23 -14.53
C ALA A 461 13.19 -3.53 -13.24
N GLY A 462 12.63 -3.88 -12.08
CA GLY A 462 12.94 -3.24 -10.80
C GLY A 462 12.48 -1.78 -10.69
N PHE A 463 11.63 -1.29 -11.62
CA PHE A 463 11.12 0.08 -11.56
C PHE A 463 9.88 0.16 -10.65
N PRO A 464 9.82 1.13 -9.71
CA PRO A 464 8.72 1.22 -8.76
C PRO A 464 7.38 1.65 -9.36
N LEU A 465 6.33 0.83 -9.16
CA LEU A 465 4.95 1.15 -9.51
C LEU A 465 4.10 1.36 -8.26
N ILE A 466 3.59 2.58 -8.07
CA ILE A 466 2.69 2.96 -6.98
C ILE A 466 1.25 3.02 -7.50
N TRP A 467 0.29 2.64 -6.66
CA TRP A 467 -1.13 2.61 -6.99
C TRP A 467 -1.85 3.86 -6.50
N ARG A 468 -2.85 4.29 -7.26
CA ARG A 468 -3.87 5.25 -6.82
C ARG A 468 -5.28 4.73 -7.09
N ARG A 469 -6.25 5.26 -6.35
CA ARG A 469 -7.67 4.90 -6.45
C ARG A 469 -8.52 6.07 -6.90
N GLY A 470 -9.65 5.78 -7.54
CA GLY A 470 -10.65 6.83 -7.79
C GLY A 470 -11.12 7.45 -6.47
N LEU A 471 -11.42 8.76 -6.48
CA LEU A 471 -11.82 9.50 -5.26
C LEU A 471 -12.97 8.85 -4.47
N GLN A 472 -13.86 8.11 -5.13
CA GLN A 472 -15.00 7.45 -4.51
C GLN A 472 -14.74 6.01 -4.06
N ASP A 473 -13.61 5.41 -4.42
CA ASP A 473 -13.29 4.03 -4.05
C ASP A 473 -13.01 3.95 -2.54
N PRO A 474 -13.80 3.20 -1.76
CA PRO A 474 -13.64 3.16 -0.30
C PRO A 474 -12.50 2.22 0.14
N MET A 475 -11.87 1.48 -0.77
CA MET A 475 -10.79 0.54 -0.48
C MET A 475 -9.44 1.22 -0.16
N PHE A 476 -9.41 2.54 0.00
CA PHE A 476 -8.27 3.25 0.59
C PHE A 476 -7.95 2.76 2.02
N VAL A 477 -8.94 2.22 2.74
CA VAL A 477 -8.74 1.61 4.07
C VAL A 477 -7.80 0.40 3.97
N LEU A 478 -7.91 -0.39 2.90
CA LEU A 478 -6.98 -1.49 2.63
C LEU A 478 -5.58 -0.98 2.26
N ASP A 479 -5.47 0.18 1.59
CA ASP A 479 -4.17 0.80 1.31
C ASP A 479 -3.47 1.14 2.64
N LEU A 480 -4.17 1.83 3.54
CA LEU A 480 -3.64 2.19 4.87
C LEU A 480 -3.27 0.96 5.70
N PHE A 481 -4.14 -0.07 5.75
CA PHE A 481 -3.88 -1.31 6.49
C PHE A 481 -2.62 -2.04 6.02
N LEU A 482 -2.40 -2.09 4.70
CA LEU A 482 -1.21 -2.71 4.11
C LEU A 482 0.04 -1.83 4.21
N GLY A 483 -0.09 -0.60 4.70
CA GLY A 483 0.99 0.38 4.74
C GLY A 483 1.34 0.99 3.38
N ARG A 484 0.39 0.96 2.43
CA ARG A 484 0.49 1.67 1.16
C ARG A 484 0.03 3.12 1.35
N PRO A 485 0.58 4.07 0.57
CA PRO A 485 0.07 5.43 0.59
C PRO A 485 -1.38 5.45 0.07
N ALA A 486 -2.26 6.15 0.77
CA ALA A 486 -3.62 6.40 0.32
C ALA A 486 -3.63 7.53 -0.72
N ILE A 487 -3.41 7.17 -1.98
CA ILE A 487 -3.43 8.11 -3.10
C ILE A 487 -4.79 8.00 -3.78
N THR A 488 -5.54 9.08 -3.78
CA THR A 488 -6.81 9.14 -4.52
C THR A 488 -6.78 10.22 -5.57
N PHE A 489 -7.45 9.99 -6.69
CA PHE A 489 -7.41 10.92 -7.81
C PHE A 489 -8.79 11.29 -8.35
N GLY A 490 -8.81 12.43 -9.02
CA GLY A 490 -9.94 12.94 -9.78
C GLY A 490 -9.49 13.70 -11.02
N HIS A 491 -10.43 14.07 -11.88
CA HIS A 491 -10.18 14.93 -13.02
C HIS A 491 -10.66 16.37 -12.74
N LYS A 492 -10.23 17.30 -13.60
CA LYS A 492 -10.62 18.72 -13.59
C LYS A 492 -12.13 19.00 -13.44
N GLY A 493 -13.01 18.07 -13.85
CA GLY A 493 -14.47 18.22 -13.72
C GLY A 493 -15.00 18.21 -12.28
N LEU A 494 -14.22 17.76 -11.30
CA LEU A 494 -14.58 17.69 -9.88
C LEU A 494 -14.27 18.99 -9.11
N ALA A 495 -13.82 20.04 -9.81
CA ALA A 495 -13.26 21.26 -9.22
C ALA A 495 -14.23 22.35 -8.73
N PRO A 496 -15.54 22.43 -9.06
CA PRO A 496 -16.31 23.61 -8.65
C PRO A 496 -16.47 23.74 -7.13
N ASP A 497 -16.65 22.64 -6.39
CA ASP A 497 -16.92 22.68 -4.94
C ASP A 497 -15.84 22.02 -4.06
N LEU A 498 -14.99 21.14 -4.61
CA LEU A 498 -13.96 20.38 -3.87
C LEU A 498 -14.47 19.60 -2.64
N ALA A 499 -15.78 19.61 -2.39
CA ALA A 499 -16.40 18.96 -1.24
C ALA A 499 -16.11 17.45 -1.17
N PRO A 500 -16.06 16.70 -2.29
CA PRO A 500 -15.65 15.29 -2.27
C PRO A 500 -14.22 15.07 -1.76
N PHE A 501 -13.30 16.01 -2.00
CA PHE A 501 -11.93 15.94 -1.48
C PHE A 501 -11.89 16.22 0.03
N ALA A 502 -12.61 17.24 0.49
CA ALA A 502 -12.75 17.54 1.91
C ALA A 502 -13.33 16.34 2.69
N GLN A 503 -14.44 15.78 2.20
CA GLN A 503 -15.06 14.60 2.82
C GLN A 503 -14.09 13.41 2.87
N ARG A 504 -13.36 13.14 1.77
CA ARG A 504 -12.38 12.06 1.75
C ARG A 504 -11.20 12.32 2.69
N ALA A 505 -10.78 13.57 2.86
CA ALA A 505 -9.73 13.92 3.82
C ALA A 505 -10.19 13.64 5.25
N ASP A 506 -11.43 14.01 5.59
CA ASP A 506 -12.03 13.72 6.90
C ASP A 506 -12.17 12.20 7.14
N ASP A 507 -12.53 11.44 6.10
CA ASP A 507 -12.57 9.97 6.17
C ASP A 507 -11.18 9.40 6.49
N LEU A 508 -10.13 9.85 5.78
CA LEU A 508 -8.74 9.43 5.99
C LEU A 508 -8.22 9.80 7.38
N HIS A 509 -8.53 11.00 7.87
CA HIS A 509 -8.18 11.42 9.24
C HIS A 509 -8.87 10.53 10.27
N ARG A 510 -10.16 10.22 10.10
CA ARG A 510 -10.89 9.33 11.01
C ARG A 510 -10.34 7.90 11.00
N VAL A 511 -10.07 7.34 9.83
CA VAL A 511 -9.54 5.96 9.69
C VAL A 511 -8.11 5.85 10.23
N SER A 512 -7.28 6.87 10.05
CA SER A 512 -5.90 6.89 10.56
C SER A 512 -5.77 7.43 11.99
N ASN A 513 -6.85 7.85 12.64
CA ASN A 513 -6.80 8.58 13.91
C ASN A 513 -5.89 9.82 13.85
N GLY A 514 -5.93 10.54 12.72
CA GLY A 514 -5.13 11.74 12.46
C GLY A 514 -3.64 11.49 12.20
N SER A 515 -3.19 10.23 12.15
CA SER A 515 -1.77 9.91 11.99
C SER A 515 -1.27 10.01 10.54
N VAL A 516 -2.18 10.06 9.56
CA VAL A 516 -1.81 10.17 8.14
C VAL A 516 -1.09 11.50 7.85
N GLN A 517 0.05 11.42 7.18
CA GLN A 517 0.79 12.57 6.70
C GLN A 517 0.44 12.85 5.23
N TRP A 518 0.02 14.07 4.95
CA TRP A 518 -0.26 14.50 3.58
C TRP A 518 0.97 15.09 2.93
N ALA A 519 1.37 14.54 1.79
CA ALA A 519 2.64 14.86 1.16
C ALA A 519 2.55 14.92 -0.37
N SER A 520 3.56 15.52 -1.00
CA SER A 520 3.74 15.51 -2.45
C SER A 520 3.95 14.09 -2.99
N LEU A 521 3.75 13.85 -4.29
CA LEU A 521 4.02 12.51 -4.83
C LEU A 521 5.50 12.13 -4.74
N GLU A 522 6.40 13.11 -4.86
CA GLU A 522 7.83 12.85 -4.67
C GLU A 522 8.14 12.42 -3.23
N ASP A 523 7.57 13.10 -2.23
CA ASP A 523 7.75 12.69 -0.84
C ASP A 523 7.07 11.35 -0.56
N VAL A 524 5.87 11.09 -1.09
CA VAL A 524 5.23 9.76 -1.00
C VAL A 524 6.17 8.68 -1.55
N SER A 525 6.72 8.87 -2.76
CA SER A 525 7.66 7.91 -3.36
C SER A 525 8.91 7.71 -2.50
N ARG A 526 9.48 8.78 -1.93
CA ARG A 526 10.67 8.69 -1.06
C ARG A 526 10.42 7.99 0.27
N HIS A 527 9.17 7.76 0.62
CA HIS A 527 8.78 7.01 1.81
C HIS A 527 8.12 5.66 1.47
N CYS A 528 8.13 5.26 0.20
CA CYS A 528 7.89 3.88 -0.21
C CYS A 528 9.10 3.02 0.12
N TYR A 529 9.29 2.74 1.41
CA TYR A 529 10.14 1.69 1.94
C TYR A 529 9.46 1.05 3.13
N LEU A 530 9.92 -0.14 3.48
CA LEU A 530 9.52 -0.83 4.71
C LEU A 530 10.70 -0.83 5.67
N GLN A 531 10.40 -0.80 6.96
CA GLN A 531 11.40 -0.99 8.01
C GLN A 531 10.90 -1.99 9.04
N ARG A 532 11.82 -2.71 9.66
CA ARG A 532 11.56 -3.58 10.81
C ARG A 532 12.77 -3.60 11.75
N TYR A 533 12.53 -3.95 13.00
CA TYR A 533 13.57 -4.23 14.00
C TYR A 533 13.62 -5.73 14.29
N ASP A 534 14.66 -6.38 13.80
CA ASP A 534 14.97 -7.75 14.14
C ASP A 534 15.71 -7.79 15.50
N PRO A 535 15.23 -8.53 16.50
CA PRO A 535 15.88 -8.58 17.82
C PRO A 535 17.33 -9.09 17.79
N ILE A 536 17.70 -9.85 16.75
CA ILE A 536 19.05 -10.41 16.58
C ILE A 536 19.87 -9.55 15.62
N ARG A 537 19.27 -9.10 14.50
CA ARG A 537 19.99 -8.43 13.40
C ARG A 537 19.94 -6.90 13.45
N GLY A 538 19.06 -6.31 14.25
CA GLY A 538 18.86 -4.86 14.34
C GLY A 538 17.88 -4.32 13.30
N TRP A 539 18.03 -3.03 12.95
CA TRP A 539 17.14 -2.37 12.00
C TRP A 539 17.43 -2.77 10.55
N GLU A 540 16.39 -3.15 9.84
CA GLU A 540 16.43 -3.48 8.41
C GLU A 540 15.47 -2.57 7.64
N VAL A 541 15.82 -2.26 6.39
CA VAL A 541 15.03 -1.44 5.47
C VAL A 541 14.93 -2.12 4.11
N SER A 542 13.71 -2.30 3.63
CA SER A 542 13.44 -2.76 2.26
C SER A 542 13.04 -1.57 1.39
N MET A 543 13.95 -1.17 0.50
CA MET A 543 13.80 -0.02 -0.39
C MET A 543 12.89 -0.36 -1.58
N LEU A 544 11.74 0.31 -1.69
CA LEU A 544 10.75 0.08 -2.75
C LEU A 544 10.63 1.23 -3.75
N SER A 545 11.35 2.34 -3.57
CA SER A 545 11.52 3.40 -4.55
C SER A 545 12.98 3.53 -5.00
N ASN A 546 13.26 4.26 -6.09
CA ASN A 546 14.64 4.50 -6.54
C ASN A 546 15.42 5.48 -5.67
N GLU A 547 14.73 6.23 -4.82
CA GLU A 547 15.31 7.08 -3.79
C GLU A 547 14.40 7.01 -2.58
N ILE A 548 14.96 6.80 -1.39
CA ILE A 548 14.21 6.78 -0.14
C ILE A 548 14.85 7.72 0.88
N CYS A 549 14.04 8.21 1.82
CA CYS A 549 14.49 9.00 2.94
C CYS A 549 14.27 8.23 4.25
N ILE A 550 15.34 7.64 4.79
CA ILE A 550 15.31 6.89 6.04
C ILE A 550 15.30 7.88 7.20
N HIS A 551 14.32 7.74 8.09
CA HIS A 551 14.17 8.58 9.28
C HIS A 551 14.56 7.84 10.54
N ASN A 552 15.27 8.53 11.43
CA ASN A 552 15.49 8.07 12.79
C ASN A 552 14.75 8.98 13.79
N PRO A 553 13.56 8.58 14.26
CA PRO A 553 12.80 9.37 15.24
C PRO A 553 13.33 9.22 16.68
N ASP A 554 14.24 8.29 16.95
CA ASP A 554 14.72 8.01 18.31
C ASP A 554 15.68 9.07 18.83
N SER A 555 15.85 9.05 20.16
CA SER A 555 16.89 9.80 20.88
C SER A 555 18.30 9.24 20.70
N ARG A 556 18.46 8.08 20.05
CA ARG A 556 19.74 7.42 19.79
C ARG A 556 19.92 7.15 18.31
N SER A 557 21.16 7.11 17.85
CA SER A 557 21.48 6.73 16.47
C SER A 557 20.97 5.32 16.18
N ARG A 558 20.47 5.12 14.96
CA ARG A 558 20.08 3.82 14.43
C ARG A 558 20.94 3.47 13.23
N THR A 559 21.44 2.24 13.20
CA THR A 559 22.12 1.67 12.04
C THR A 559 21.14 0.76 11.31
N TYR A 560 20.89 1.07 10.05
CA TYR A 560 19.96 0.35 9.18
C TYR A 560 20.74 -0.45 8.15
N ARG A 561 20.40 -1.73 8.00
CA ARG A 561 20.79 -2.52 6.83
C ARG A 561 19.75 -2.32 5.74
N VAL A 562 20.17 -1.82 4.59
CA VAL A 562 19.28 -1.50 3.47
C VAL A 562 19.41 -2.53 2.37
N GLU A 563 18.28 -3.07 1.93
CA GLU A 563 18.17 -3.96 0.78
C GLU A 563 17.25 -3.37 -0.29
N ARG A 564 17.42 -3.82 -1.53
CA ARG A 564 16.58 -3.46 -2.68
C ARG A 564 16.08 -4.73 -3.36
N PRO A 565 14.83 -5.18 -3.09
CA PRO A 565 14.24 -6.30 -3.81
C PRO A 565 14.15 -6.01 -5.31
N ASN A 566 14.34 -7.02 -6.16
CA ASN A 566 14.31 -6.86 -7.62
C ASN A 566 15.23 -5.72 -8.13
N ARG A 567 16.41 -5.56 -7.52
CA ARG A 567 17.40 -4.55 -7.93
C ARG A 567 17.75 -4.73 -9.42
N PRO A 568 17.63 -3.70 -10.26
CA PRO A 568 18.05 -3.76 -11.66
C PRO A 568 19.56 -4.03 -11.78
N GLU A 569 19.97 -4.77 -12.82
CA GLU A 569 21.37 -5.02 -13.12
C GLU A 569 22.14 -3.72 -13.38
N GLY A 570 23.38 -3.62 -12.87
CA GLY A 570 24.22 -2.44 -13.05
C GLY A 570 23.88 -1.23 -12.17
N TYR A 571 22.91 -1.37 -11.26
CA TYR A 571 22.59 -0.35 -10.26
C TYR A 571 23.08 -0.76 -8.87
N LEU A 572 23.58 0.22 -8.13
CA LEU A 572 24.05 0.07 -6.75
C LEU A 572 23.32 0.98 -5.78
N LEU A 573 23.22 0.55 -4.52
CA LEU A 573 22.74 1.38 -3.43
C LEU A 573 23.81 2.36 -2.95
N THR A 574 23.42 3.61 -2.73
CA THR A 574 24.31 4.70 -2.29
C THR A 574 23.65 5.57 -1.23
N ALA A 575 24.44 6.04 -0.26
CA ALA A 575 24.02 6.98 0.78
C ALA A 575 25.10 8.05 0.96
N GLY A 576 24.91 9.22 0.35
CA GLY A 576 25.96 10.24 0.28
C GLY A 576 27.17 9.70 -0.49
N SER A 577 28.33 9.66 0.16
CA SER A 577 29.57 9.08 -0.41
C SER A 577 29.70 7.57 -0.19
N VAL A 578 28.82 6.96 0.60
CA VAL A 578 28.86 5.52 0.88
C VAL A 578 28.19 4.78 -0.28
N VAL A 579 28.86 3.75 -0.78
CA VAL A 579 28.33 2.83 -1.79
C VAL A 579 28.26 1.45 -1.14
N GLU A 580 27.24 0.67 -1.48
CA GLU A 580 27.10 -0.69 -0.99
C GLU A 580 28.32 -1.56 -1.33
N ASN A 581 28.59 -2.55 -0.48
CA ASN A 581 29.67 -3.52 -0.66
C ASN A 581 29.11 -4.95 -0.69
N SER A 582 29.99 -5.96 -0.63
CA SER A 582 29.58 -7.37 -0.62
C SER A 582 28.70 -7.78 0.56
N ALA A 583 28.73 -7.03 1.67
CA ALA A 583 27.89 -7.22 2.85
C ALA A 583 26.57 -6.41 2.79
N GLY A 584 26.34 -5.64 1.71
CA GLY A 584 25.19 -4.76 1.53
C GLY A 584 25.48 -3.30 1.86
N LEU A 585 24.42 -2.49 1.99
CA LEU A 585 24.51 -1.10 2.42
C LEU A 585 24.10 -0.98 3.90
N GLU A 586 24.98 -0.47 4.74
CA GLU A 586 24.65 -0.08 6.11
C GLU A 586 24.72 1.44 6.26
N VAL A 587 23.72 2.01 6.91
CA VAL A 587 23.54 3.45 7.06
C VAL A 587 23.25 3.78 8.50
N THR A 588 24.08 4.62 9.12
CA THR A 588 23.83 5.13 10.48
C THR A 588 23.19 6.50 10.40
N VAL A 589 22.00 6.64 10.97
CA VAL A 589 21.23 7.89 11.00
C VAL A 589 21.21 8.43 12.42
N ALA A 590 21.64 9.68 12.59
CA ALA A 590 21.68 10.36 13.89
C ALA A 590 20.26 10.55 14.50
N PRO A 591 20.15 10.78 15.83
CA PRO A 591 18.87 11.07 16.48
C PRO A 591 18.12 12.22 15.81
N GLY A 592 16.83 12.04 15.52
CA GLY A 592 15.98 13.04 14.87
C GLY A 592 16.39 13.44 13.45
N ALA A 593 17.35 12.73 12.84
CA ALA A 593 17.86 13.03 11.51
C ALA A 593 17.24 12.12 10.44
N SER A 594 17.48 12.48 9.19
CA SER A 594 17.11 11.68 8.03
C SER A 594 18.31 11.46 7.12
N GLN A 595 18.35 10.32 6.42
CA GLN A 595 19.39 10.00 5.44
C GLN A 595 18.75 9.56 4.13
N THR A 596 19.18 10.15 3.03
CA THR A 596 18.74 9.73 1.70
C THR A 596 19.59 8.55 1.22
N VAL A 597 18.91 7.51 0.73
CA VAL A 597 19.50 6.36 0.04
C VAL A 597 18.97 6.31 -1.39
N ARG A 598 19.84 6.05 -2.35
CA ARG A 598 19.51 6.06 -3.79
C ARG A 598 19.99 4.79 -4.47
N LEU A 599 19.24 4.38 -5.48
CA LEU A 599 19.66 3.40 -6.46
C LEU A 599 20.31 4.14 -7.65
N ALA A 600 21.61 3.95 -7.84
CA ALA A 600 22.41 4.67 -8.84
C ALA A 600 23.11 3.71 -9.82
N GLY A 601 23.02 3.99 -11.12
CA GLY A 601 23.72 3.25 -12.17
C GLY A 601 24.60 4.18 -13.02
N SER A 602 25.46 3.61 -13.86
CA SER A 602 26.41 4.35 -14.72
C SER A 602 25.74 5.34 -15.69
N HIS A 603 24.47 5.11 -16.03
CA HIS A 603 23.69 5.93 -16.96
C HIS A 603 22.55 6.71 -16.29
N SER A 604 22.51 6.77 -14.95
CA SER A 604 21.47 7.50 -14.23
C SER A 604 21.69 9.01 -14.33
N SER A 605 20.72 9.74 -14.91
CA SER A 605 20.66 11.19 -14.76
C SER A 605 19.94 11.57 -13.47
N LEU A 606 20.42 12.62 -12.80
CA LEU A 606 19.64 13.28 -11.76
C LEU A 606 18.68 14.25 -12.46
N LEU A 607 17.40 13.86 -12.61
CA LEU A 607 16.31 14.83 -12.72
C LEU A 607 16.45 15.84 -11.57
N SER A 608 16.25 17.14 -11.86
CA SER A 608 16.41 18.36 -11.04
C SER A 608 16.68 18.13 -9.54
N PRO A 609 17.61 18.88 -8.93
CA PRO A 609 18.35 18.47 -7.75
C PRO A 609 17.46 17.98 -6.60
N ALA A 610 18.01 16.97 -5.92
CA ALA A 610 17.45 16.37 -4.72
C ALA A 610 16.85 17.39 -3.76
N ARG A 611 15.53 17.35 -3.56
CA ARG A 611 14.89 18.14 -2.51
C ARG A 611 15.33 17.62 -1.15
N VAL A 612 15.50 18.51 -0.17
CA VAL A 612 15.55 18.10 1.23
C VAL A 612 14.23 17.41 1.55
N CYS A 613 14.27 16.30 2.29
CA CYS A 613 13.05 15.62 2.71
C CYS A 613 12.15 16.61 3.47
N SER A 614 10.90 16.75 3.02
CA SER A 614 9.98 17.75 3.58
C SER A 614 9.18 17.24 4.78
N LEU A 615 9.25 15.93 5.04
CA LEU A 615 8.55 15.26 6.13
C LEU A 615 9.47 15.10 7.33
N ASP A 616 9.08 15.66 8.48
CA ASP A 616 9.76 15.43 9.73
C ASP A 616 9.35 14.07 10.30
N GLY A 617 10.26 13.09 10.31
CA GLY A 617 10.02 11.78 10.91
C GLY A 617 9.61 11.80 12.39
N VAL A 618 9.87 12.91 13.09
CA VAL A 618 9.55 13.10 14.53
C VAL A 618 8.06 13.41 14.77
N ALA A 619 7.35 14.00 13.80
CA ALA A 619 5.94 14.35 13.97
C ALA A 619 5.01 13.12 13.90
N ALA A 620 5.36 12.11 13.08
CA ALA A 620 4.52 10.95 12.82
C ALA A 620 4.38 9.98 14.00
N GLN A 621 5.39 9.89 14.89
CA GLN A 621 5.32 9.03 16.08
C GLN A 621 4.72 9.72 17.31
N ARG A 622 4.75 11.06 17.39
CA ARG A 622 4.13 11.80 18.50
C ARG A 622 2.60 11.80 18.45
N SER A 623 2.00 11.53 17.29
CA SER A 623 0.55 11.34 17.14
C SER A 623 0.07 9.92 17.47
N SER A 624 0.98 8.98 17.77
CA SER A 624 0.68 7.58 18.09
C SER A 624 1.07 7.18 19.52
N ALA A 625 1.46 8.13 20.37
CA ALA A 625 1.78 7.92 21.77
C ALA A 625 0.61 8.31 22.68
#